data_AF-A0A0M9F3X3-F1
#
_entry.id   AF-A0A0M9F3X3-F1
#
_cell.length_a   1.000
_cell.length_b   1.000
_cell.length_c   1.000
_cell.angle_alpha   90.00
_cell.angle_beta   90.00
_cell.angle_gamma   90.00
#
_symmetry.space_group_name_H-M   'P 1'
#
loop_
_entity.id
_entity.type
_entity.pdbx_description
1 polymer ?
#
loop_
_entity_poly.entity_id
_entity_poly.type
_entity_poly.pdbx_seq_one_letter_code
_entity_poly.pdbx_strand_id
1 'polypeptide(L)'
;MPPRIPALPSLGSLNLCLRPAAKPLTPNFLPIVQTANLSQREKKRKAKQDPYRWAQAQQRKAANVQRREELSRERDEAWGDPIVGKKTPFIESLETAGLQDSDAQSSVANTGIRNNFLSDAEVEAATQHAYQLTKPMIGVVESQMEPETKEDKMKQHDENHQKVLEALNRITSLENGSSKDRFHANVQRIINEFGRHRTDSIFVSKSPASVSGEEKIGRCGPDTGSSEVQIAILTAKIHNLSNALQINRGYKDKHNKRNLRLLLHRRQKLMKYMDRKERGSERWTHMVETLGLTPATWKDQISL
;
A
#
# COMPACT_ATOMS: atom_id res chain seq x y z
N MET A 1 -63.72 9.51 -57.53
CA MET A 1 -63.77 8.21 -56.84
C MET A 1 -63.97 8.45 -55.34
N PRO A 2 -64.86 7.71 -54.67
CA PRO A 2 -65.27 7.97 -53.28
C PRO A 2 -64.21 7.51 -52.26
N PRO A 3 -64.19 8.10 -51.04
CA PRO A 3 -63.23 7.73 -49.99
C PRO A 3 -63.57 6.39 -49.34
N ARG A 4 -62.55 5.54 -49.14
CA ARG A 4 -62.64 4.21 -48.52
C ARG A 4 -62.50 4.32 -46.99
N ILE A 5 -63.52 3.87 -46.28
CA ILE A 5 -63.52 3.68 -44.81
C ILE A 5 -62.76 2.39 -44.49
N PRO A 6 -61.71 2.40 -43.63
CA PRO A 6 -61.10 1.17 -43.16
C PRO A 6 -61.90 0.56 -42.00
N ALA A 7 -62.39 -0.65 -42.20
CA ALA A 7 -62.99 -1.51 -41.17
C ALA A 7 -61.92 -2.08 -40.22
N LEU A 8 -62.33 -2.35 -38.98
CA LEU A 8 -61.52 -2.87 -37.87
C LEU A 8 -60.93 -4.26 -38.18
N PRO A 9 -59.65 -4.53 -37.88
CA PRO A 9 -59.12 -5.88 -37.91
C PRO A 9 -59.51 -6.67 -36.64
N SER A 10 -60.03 -7.86 -36.90
CA SER A 10 -60.39 -8.93 -35.96
C SER A 10 -59.25 -9.32 -35.00
N LEU A 11 -59.64 -9.68 -33.78
CA LEU A 11 -58.80 -10.20 -32.70
C LEU A 11 -58.03 -11.47 -33.11
N GLY A 12 -56.73 -11.33 -33.34
CA GLY A 12 -55.77 -12.43 -33.38
C GLY A 12 -55.22 -12.73 -31.98
N SER A 13 -55.33 -13.98 -31.56
CA SER A 13 -54.84 -14.50 -30.29
C SER A 13 -53.33 -14.34 -30.11
N LEU A 14 -52.90 -13.54 -29.14
CA LEU A 14 -51.51 -13.49 -28.69
C LEU A 14 -51.32 -14.43 -27.49
N ASN A 15 -50.57 -15.52 -27.69
CA ASN A 15 -50.03 -16.33 -26.61
C ASN A 15 -48.96 -15.53 -25.87
N LEU A 16 -49.32 -14.98 -24.70
CA LEU A 16 -48.39 -14.32 -23.79
C LEU A 16 -47.60 -15.37 -23.00
N CYS A 17 -46.32 -15.51 -23.33
CA CYS A 17 -45.34 -16.17 -22.50
C CYS A 17 -45.17 -15.39 -21.19
N LEU A 18 -45.87 -15.80 -20.12
CA LEU A 18 -45.74 -15.24 -18.77
C LEU A 18 -44.36 -15.60 -18.19
N ARG A 19 -43.35 -14.77 -18.47
CA ARG A 19 -42.16 -14.68 -17.63
C ARG A 19 -42.56 -13.95 -16.34
N PRO A 20 -42.40 -14.52 -15.13
CA PRO A 20 -42.63 -13.77 -13.91
C PRO A 20 -41.59 -12.64 -13.83
N ALA A 21 -42.06 -11.40 -13.91
CA ALA A 21 -41.23 -10.23 -13.66
C ALA A 21 -40.66 -10.32 -12.23
N ALA A 22 -39.36 -10.07 -12.08
CA ALA A 22 -38.74 -9.93 -10.77
C ALA A 22 -39.45 -8.82 -10.00
N LYS A 23 -40.15 -9.18 -8.92
CA LYS A 23 -40.78 -8.20 -8.02
C LYS A 23 -39.68 -7.29 -7.49
N PRO A 24 -39.79 -5.95 -7.58
CA PRO A 24 -38.89 -5.09 -6.83
C PRO A 24 -39.05 -5.44 -5.34
N LEU A 25 -37.93 -5.53 -4.62
CA LEU A 25 -37.93 -5.63 -3.16
C LEU A 25 -38.90 -4.58 -2.62
N THR A 26 -39.98 -5.02 -1.98
CA THR A 26 -40.92 -4.13 -1.31
C THR A 26 -40.12 -3.19 -0.41
N PRO A 27 -40.26 -1.86 -0.54
CA PRO A 27 -39.60 -0.96 0.40
C PRO A 27 -40.12 -1.33 1.79
N ASN A 28 -39.20 -1.55 2.74
CA ASN A 28 -39.57 -1.67 4.14
C ASN A 28 -40.35 -0.41 4.50
N PHE A 29 -41.68 -0.53 4.64
CA PHE A 29 -42.55 0.51 5.21
C PHE A 29 -42.27 0.57 6.71
N LEU A 30 -41.08 1.05 7.07
CA LEU A 30 -40.91 1.65 8.37
C LEU A 30 -41.80 2.90 8.37
N PRO A 31 -42.59 3.16 9.43
CA PRO A 31 -43.34 4.41 9.51
C PRO A 31 -42.33 5.55 9.38
N ILE A 32 -42.53 6.40 8.37
CA ILE A 32 -41.85 7.69 8.30
C ILE A 32 -42.39 8.47 9.49
N VAL A 33 -41.74 8.34 10.63
CA VAL A 33 -41.95 9.24 11.76
C VAL A 33 -41.40 10.57 11.27
N GLN A 34 -42.29 11.44 10.78
CA GLN A 34 -41.93 12.82 10.53
C GLN A 34 -41.52 13.41 11.87
N THR A 35 -40.20 13.49 12.10
CA THR A 35 -39.67 14.22 13.25
C THR A 35 -39.91 15.70 12.98
N ALA A 36 -41.13 16.17 13.27
CA ALA A 36 -41.47 17.57 13.14
C ALA A 36 -40.59 18.35 14.13
N ASN A 37 -39.62 19.09 13.61
CA ASN A 37 -38.83 20.00 14.41
C ASN A 37 -39.78 21.08 14.96
N LEU A 38 -39.92 21.17 16.28
CA LEU A 38 -40.68 22.24 16.92
C LEU A 38 -40.27 23.60 16.37
N SER A 39 -41.26 24.45 16.09
CA SER A 39 -41.02 25.83 15.68
C SER A 39 -40.22 26.57 16.76
N GLN A 40 -39.40 27.54 16.34
CA GLN A 40 -38.63 28.39 17.27
C GLN A 40 -39.54 29.08 18.30
N ARG A 41 -40.77 29.46 17.89
CA ARG A 41 -41.77 30.05 18.78
C ARG A 41 -42.21 29.06 19.86
N GLU A 42 -42.47 27.81 19.49
CA GLU A 42 -42.89 26.77 20.43
C GLU A 42 -41.76 26.33 21.36
N LYS A 43 -40.51 26.24 20.87
CA LYS A 43 -39.34 26.01 21.72
C LYS A 43 -39.21 27.08 22.80
N LYS A 44 -39.34 28.37 22.43
CA LYS A 44 -39.32 29.49 23.39
C LYS A 44 -40.48 29.43 24.38
N ARG A 45 -41.69 29.11 23.92
CA ARG A 45 -42.87 28.93 24.81
C ARG A 45 -42.61 27.84 25.84
N LYS A 46 -42.13 26.66 25.40
CA LYS A 46 -41.84 25.52 26.26
C LYS A 46 -40.71 25.80 27.26
N ALA A 47 -39.68 26.52 26.84
CA ALA A 47 -38.59 26.97 27.73
C ALA A 47 -39.07 27.94 28.82
N LYS A 48 -40.03 28.83 28.51
CA LYS A 48 -40.62 29.75 29.49
C LYS A 48 -41.64 29.08 30.41
N GLN A 49 -42.36 28.07 29.93
CA GLN A 49 -43.40 27.37 30.68
C GLN A 49 -42.82 26.59 31.87
N ASP A 50 -41.64 26.00 31.72
CA ASP A 50 -40.93 25.28 32.80
C ASP A 50 -39.42 25.57 32.72
N PRO A 51 -38.96 26.69 33.32
CA PRO A 51 -37.56 27.11 33.23
C PRO A 51 -36.59 26.13 33.88
N TYR A 52 -36.96 25.51 35.00
CA TYR A 52 -36.08 24.63 35.77
C TYR A 52 -35.85 23.29 35.05
N ARG A 53 -36.92 22.64 34.60
CA ARG A 53 -36.79 21.39 33.84
C ARG A 53 -36.11 21.61 32.49
N TRP A 54 -36.35 22.77 31.86
CA TRP A 54 -35.62 23.18 30.66
C TRP A 54 -34.11 23.29 30.94
N ALA A 55 -33.71 23.97 32.02
CA ALA A 55 -32.31 24.08 32.43
C ALA A 55 -31.67 22.72 32.71
N GLN A 56 -32.33 21.82 33.45
CA GLN A 56 -31.82 20.46 33.69
C GLN A 56 -31.65 19.66 32.38
N ALA A 57 -32.60 19.77 31.46
CA ALA A 57 -32.50 19.12 30.15
C ALA A 57 -31.34 19.68 29.32
N GLN A 58 -31.09 21.00 29.40
CA GLN A 58 -29.92 21.63 28.77
C GLN A 58 -28.62 21.16 29.41
N GLN A 59 -28.54 21.01 30.74
CA GLN A 59 -27.35 20.49 31.43
C GLN A 59 -27.03 19.06 30.99
N ARG A 60 -28.03 18.16 30.96
CA ARG A 60 -27.86 16.78 30.47
C ARG A 60 -27.41 16.74 29.02
N LYS A 61 -27.99 17.61 28.18
CA LYS A 61 -27.60 17.75 26.78
C LYS A 61 -26.17 18.27 26.66
N ALA A 62 -25.79 19.29 27.42
CA ALA A 62 -24.46 19.87 27.41
C ALA A 62 -23.39 18.83 27.82
N ALA A 63 -23.65 18.05 28.87
CA ALA A 63 -22.76 16.95 29.27
C ALA A 63 -22.60 15.88 28.17
N ASN A 64 -23.70 15.50 27.50
CA ASN A 64 -23.64 14.55 26.37
C ASN A 64 -22.87 15.14 25.18
N VAL A 65 -23.11 16.41 24.86
CA VAL A 65 -22.40 17.13 23.77
C VAL A 65 -20.91 17.19 24.07
N GLN A 66 -20.51 17.56 25.30
CA GLN A 66 -19.11 17.54 25.73
C GLN A 66 -18.50 16.15 25.58
N ARG A 67 -19.17 15.10 26.08
CA ARG A 67 -18.67 13.73 25.93
C ARG A 67 -18.56 13.29 24.47
N ARG A 68 -19.49 13.72 23.61
CA ARG A 68 -19.47 13.44 22.18
C ARG A 68 -18.31 14.17 21.49
N GLU A 69 -18.02 15.40 21.89
CA GLU A 69 -16.88 16.17 21.40
C GLU A 69 -15.55 15.52 21.76
N GLU A 70 -15.39 15.06 23.01
CA GLU A 70 -14.22 14.27 23.45
C GLU A 70 -14.04 13.03 22.58
N LEU A 71 -15.09 12.21 22.45
CA LEU A 71 -15.06 11.01 21.61
C LEU A 71 -14.85 11.33 20.13
N SER A 72 -15.25 12.51 19.66
CA SER A 72 -14.96 12.96 18.29
C SER A 72 -13.47 13.23 18.14
N ARG A 73 -12.87 13.98 19.06
CA ARG A 73 -11.43 14.28 19.04
C ARG A 73 -10.59 13.01 19.07
N GLU A 74 -10.91 12.06 19.97
CA GLU A 74 -10.23 10.76 20.03
C GLU A 74 -10.33 10.00 18.69
N ARG A 75 -11.49 10.03 18.03
CA ARG A 75 -11.67 9.41 16.71
C ARG A 75 -10.92 10.14 15.61
N ASP A 76 -10.93 11.47 15.61
CA ASP A 76 -10.27 12.31 14.61
C ASP A 76 -8.74 12.14 14.69
N GLU A 77 -8.20 12.06 15.91
CA GLU A 77 -6.78 11.72 16.15
C GLU A 77 -6.43 10.32 15.65
N ALA A 78 -7.30 9.33 15.89
CA ALA A 78 -7.12 7.98 15.37
C ALA A 78 -7.29 7.88 13.84
N TRP A 79 -8.09 8.77 13.24
CA TRP A 79 -8.42 8.79 11.82
C TRP A 79 -7.21 9.09 10.94
N GLY A 80 -6.36 10.03 11.35
CA GLY A 80 -5.09 10.37 10.69
C GLY A 80 -5.23 11.06 9.33
N ASP A 81 -4.11 11.21 8.62
CA ASP A 81 -4.05 11.89 7.31
C ASP A 81 -4.47 10.95 6.15
N PRO A 82 -5.39 11.34 5.26
CA PRO A 82 -5.76 10.55 4.08
C PRO A 82 -4.63 10.32 3.07
N ILE A 83 -3.57 11.15 3.05
CA ILE A 83 -2.45 11.01 2.12
C ILE A 83 -1.38 10.09 2.70
N VAL A 84 -0.80 10.51 3.82
CA VAL A 84 0.37 9.87 4.42
C VAL A 84 -0.04 8.77 5.40
N GLY A 85 -1.14 8.94 6.13
CA GLY A 85 -1.49 8.06 7.26
C GLY A 85 -0.65 8.40 8.50
N LYS A 86 -0.17 7.37 9.19
CA LYS A 86 0.75 7.49 10.34
C LYS A 86 2.16 7.15 9.89
N LYS A 87 3.15 7.89 10.40
CA LYS A 87 4.56 7.56 10.17
C LYS A 87 4.92 6.30 10.95
N THR A 88 5.57 5.36 10.28
CA THR A 88 6.06 4.11 10.86
C THR A 88 7.54 3.95 10.51
N PRO A 89 8.31 3.18 11.31
CA PRO A 89 9.73 2.97 11.05
C PRO A 89 9.97 2.36 9.66
N PHE A 90 9.08 1.46 9.21
CA PHE A 90 9.17 0.90 7.87
C PHE A 90 9.06 1.98 6.78
N ILE A 91 8.09 2.90 6.90
CA ILE A 91 7.90 3.99 5.93
C ILE A 91 9.07 4.97 5.95
N GLU A 92 9.60 5.31 7.12
CA GLU A 92 10.77 6.18 7.25
C GLU A 92 12.00 5.54 6.60
N SER A 93 12.18 4.22 6.78
CA SER A 93 13.24 3.47 6.12
C SER A 93 13.13 3.43 4.59
N LEU A 94 11.97 3.76 3.99
CA LEU A 94 11.84 3.82 2.53
C LEU A 94 12.55 5.04 1.95
N GLU A 95 12.72 6.13 2.70
CA GLU A 95 13.38 7.33 2.19
C GLU A 95 14.89 7.08 1.93
N THR A 96 15.50 6.25 2.78
CA THR A 96 16.92 5.86 2.72
C THR A 96 17.14 4.49 2.07
N ALA A 97 16.08 3.87 1.54
CA ALA A 97 16.10 2.49 1.05
C ALA A 97 16.61 1.44 2.06
N GLY A 98 16.52 1.74 3.36
CA GLY A 98 16.94 0.86 4.46
C GLY A 98 18.38 1.07 4.92
N LEU A 99 19.12 1.99 4.30
CA LEU A 99 20.55 2.18 4.55
C LEU A 99 20.88 2.85 5.90
N GLN A 100 19.94 3.60 6.49
CA GLN A 100 20.19 4.31 7.75
C GLN A 100 19.52 3.59 8.93
N ASP A 101 20.34 3.14 9.87
CA ASP A 101 19.96 2.78 11.24
C ASP A 101 19.69 4.06 12.04
N SER A 102 18.55 4.73 11.83
CA SER A 102 18.21 5.90 12.65
C SER A 102 17.85 5.53 14.08
N ASP A 103 17.49 4.27 14.34
CA ASP A 103 17.26 3.74 15.69
C ASP A 103 17.82 2.31 15.81
N ALA A 104 18.73 2.08 16.75
CA ALA A 104 19.42 0.82 17.03
C ALA A 104 18.52 -0.36 17.49
N GLN A 105 17.20 -0.24 17.33
CA GLN A 105 16.19 -1.20 17.77
C GLN A 105 15.34 -1.79 16.63
N SER A 106 15.42 -1.28 15.40
CA SER A 106 14.66 -1.84 14.28
C SER A 106 15.50 -2.81 13.45
N SER A 107 15.20 -4.10 13.53
CA SER A 107 15.83 -5.21 12.79
C SER A 107 15.61 -5.20 11.25
N VAL A 108 15.32 -4.04 10.66
CA VAL A 108 14.81 -3.89 9.28
C VAL A 108 15.90 -3.41 8.30
N ALA A 109 17.10 -3.14 8.78
CA ALA A 109 18.05 -2.27 8.06
C ALA A 109 18.90 -2.96 6.98
N ASN A 110 19.38 -4.19 7.16
CA ASN A 110 20.35 -4.76 6.20
C ASN A 110 19.76 -5.88 5.37
N THR A 111 19.17 -5.52 4.22
CA THR A 111 18.62 -6.48 3.24
C THR A 111 19.67 -7.03 2.27
N GLY A 112 20.92 -6.55 2.38
CA GLY A 112 22.02 -6.90 1.46
C GLY A 112 21.78 -6.48 0.01
N ILE A 113 20.85 -5.54 -0.22
CA ILE A 113 20.48 -5.03 -1.54
C ILE A 113 21.47 -3.94 -1.94
N ARG A 114 22.01 -4.08 -3.14
CA ARG A 114 22.89 -3.12 -3.79
C ARG A 114 22.20 -2.42 -4.95
N ASN A 115 22.88 -1.43 -5.52
CA ASN A 115 22.44 -0.79 -6.74
C ASN A 115 22.43 -1.79 -7.92
N ASN A 116 21.69 -1.47 -8.98
CA ASN A 116 21.55 -2.29 -10.20
C ASN A 116 20.96 -3.69 -9.96
N PHE A 117 20.08 -3.84 -8.96
CA PHE A 117 19.40 -5.09 -8.60
C PHE A 117 20.35 -6.21 -8.12
N LEU A 118 21.57 -5.87 -7.71
CA LEU A 118 22.53 -6.83 -7.18
C LEU A 118 22.29 -7.09 -5.69
N SER A 119 22.74 -8.24 -5.22
CA SER A 119 22.89 -8.54 -3.80
C SER A 119 24.36 -8.61 -3.40
N ASP A 120 24.66 -8.41 -2.11
CA ASP A 120 26.02 -8.58 -1.56
C ASP A 120 26.59 -9.97 -1.93
N ALA A 121 25.79 -11.02 -1.74
CA ALA A 121 26.16 -12.39 -2.04
C ALA A 121 26.45 -12.62 -3.54
N GLU A 122 25.68 -12.00 -4.44
CA GLU A 122 25.94 -12.08 -5.88
C GLU A 122 27.25 -11.39 -6.28
N VAL A 123 27.53 -10.23 -5.70
CA VAL A 123 28.79 -9.52 -5.97
C VAL A 123 29.97 -10.32 -5.44
N GLU A 124 29.88 -10.88 -4.24
CA GLU A 124 30.91 -11.73 -3.66
C GLU A 124 31.16 -13.01 -4.48
N ALA A 125 30.10 -13.68 -4.92
CA ALA A 125 30.23 -14.87 -5.78
C ALA A 125 30.88 -14.51 -7.13
N ALA A 126 30.48 -13.39 -7.73
CA ALA A 126 31.04 -12.92 -9.00
C ALA A 126 32.52 -12.55 -8.86
N THR A 127 32.93 -11.89 -7.77
CA THR A 127 34.32 -11.50 -7.54
C THR A 127 35.21 -12.70 -7.25
N GLN A 128 34.73 -13.68 -6.47
CA GLN A 128 35.45 -14.94 -6.24
C GLN A 128 35.65 -15.71 -7.55
N HIS A 129 34.62 -15.82 -8.37
CA HIS A 129 34.72 -16.47 -9.67
C HIS A 129 35.70 -15.74 -10.61
N ALA A 130 35.65 -14.41 -10.66
CA ALA A 130 36.59 -13.61 -11.45
C ALA A 130 38.04 -13.75 -10.96
N TYR A 131 38.26 -13.81 -9.65
CA TYR A 131 39.59 -14.04 -9.05
C TYR A 131 40.17 -15.40 -9.49
N GLN A 132 39.35 -16.46 -9.47
CA GLN A 132 39.77 -17.79 -9.90
C GLN A 132 40.16 -17.83 -11.38
N LEU A 133 39.37 -17.19 -12.25
CA LEU A 133 39.64 -17.15 -13.69
C LEU A 133 40.87 -16.32 -14.07
N THR A 134 41.12 -15.23 -13.34
CA THR A 134 42.23 -14.31 -13.62
C THR A 134 43.53 -14.70 -12.91
N LYS A 135 43.50 -15.74 -12.07
CA LYS A 135 44.66 -16.20 -11.33
C LYS A 135 45.81 -16.52 -12.29
N PRO A 136 47.00 -15.92 -12.11
CA PRO A 136 48.11 -16.11 -13.03
C PRO A 136 48.52 -17.59 -13.06
N MET A 137 48.44 -18.20 -14.24
CA MET A 137 49.00 -19.52 -14.50
C MET A 137 50.44 -19.35 -14.97
N ILE A 138 51.36 -20.13 -14.41
CA ILE A 138 52.78 -20.05 -14.77
C ILE A 138 53.12 -21.33 -15.51
N GLY A 139 53.52 -21.18 -16.77
CA GLY A 139 54.08 -22.28 -17.54
C GLY A 139 55.43 -22.70 -16.99
N VAL A 140 55.71 -24.01 -17.00
CA VAL A 140 56.98 -24.59 -16.50
C VAL A 140 58.22 -23.99 -17.22
N VAL A 141 58.06 -23.57 -18.48
CA VAL A 141 59.12 -22.96 -19.30
C VAL A 141 59.23 -21.45 -19.08
N GLU A 142 58.11 -20.79 -18.82
CA GLU A 142 58.00 -19.32 -18.72
C GLU A 142 58.67 -18.78 -17.45
N SER A 143 58.67 -19.56 -16.37
CA SER A 143 59.37 -19.22 -15.12
C SER A 143 60.90 -19.15 -15.26
N GLN A 144 61.48 -19.64 -16.35
CA GLN A 144 62.93 -19.63 -16.59
C GLN A 144 63.40 -18.43 -17.44
N MET A 145 62.48 -17.75 -18.14
CA MET A 145 62.82 -16.69 -19.09
C MET A 145 62.47 -15.28 -18.61
N GLU A 146 61.51 -15.14 -17.69
CA GLU A 146 61.09 -13.83 -17.20
C GLU A 146 61.77 -13.43 -15.87
N PRO A 147 62.04 -12.12 -15.67
CA PRO A 147 62.67 -11.62 -14.45
C PRO A 147 61.73 -11.56 -13.25
N GLU A 148 60.40 -11.65 -13.45
CA GLU A 148 59.42 -11.57 -12.37
C GLU A 148 59.17 -12.92 -11.70
N THR A 149 59.30 -12.96 -10.37
CA THR A 149 59.02 -14.16 -9.59
C THR A 149 57.54 -14.50 -9.64
N LYS A 150 57.21 -15.80 -9.59
CA LYS A 150 55.84 -16.31 -9.38
C LYS A 150 55.09 -15.57 -8.27
N GLU A 151 55.78 -15.35 -7.15
CA GLU A 151 55.22 -14.69 -5.98
C GLU A 151 54.88 -13.23 -6.23
N ASP A 152 55.67 -12.54 -7.05
CA ASP A 152 55.46 -11.12 -7.36
C ASP A 152 54.22 -10.95 -8.24
N LYS A 153 54.04 -11.81 -9.23
CA LYS A 153 52.80 -11.84 -10.05
C LYS A 153 51.56 -12.16 -9.22
N MET A 154 51.67 -13.08 -8.26
CA MET A 154 50.58 -13.36 -7.34
C MET A 154 50.26 -12.16 -6.44
N LYS A 155 51.27 -11.49 -5.87
CA LYS A 155 51.07 -10.28 -5.06
C LYS A 155 50.41 -9.16 -5.86
N GLN A 156 50.89 -8.90 -7.07
CA GLN A 156 50.27 -7.90 -7.96
C GLN A 156 48.82 -8.27 -8.31
N HIS A 157 48.52 -9.56 -8.53
CA HIS A 157 47.16 -10.03 -8.76
C HIS A 157 46.25 -9.79 -7.54
N ASP A 158 46.74 -10.09 -6.33
CA ASP A 158 46.01 -9.87 -5.08
C ASP A 158 45.76 -8.38 -4.81
N GLU A 159 46.76 -7.52 -5.00
CA GLU A 159 46.63 -6.06 -4.86
C GLU A 159 45.62 -5.48 -5.86
N ASN A 160 45.71 -5.91 -7.12
CA ASN A 160 44.77 -5.51 -8.17
C ASN A 160 43.36 -5.99 -7.84
N HIS A 161 43.21 -7.22 -7.33
CA HIS A 161 41.93 -7.76 -6.89
C HIS A 161 41.33 -6.94 -5.76
N GLN A 162 42.11 -6.61 -4.73
CA GLN A 162 41.65 -5.75 -3.62
C GLN A 162 41.19 -4.38 -4.10
N LYS A 163 41.94 -3.75 -5.00
CA LYS A 163 41.57 -2.46 -5.62
C LYS A 163 40.25 -2.58 -6.39
N VAL A 164 40.05 -3.67 -7.11
CA VAL A 164 38.80 -3.94 -7.84
C VAL A 164 37.64 -4.18 -6.87
N LEU A 165 37.84 -4.89 -5.76
CA LEU A 165 36.80 -5.07 -4.73
C LEU A 165 36.33 -3.73 -4.16
N GLU A 166 37.26 -2.85 -3.80
CA GLU A 166 36.94 -1.51 -3.29
C GLU A 166 36.18 -0.69 -4.34
N ALA A 167 36.62 -0.73 -5.60
CA ALA A 167 35.95 -0.04 -6.70
C ALA A 167 34.54 -0.57 -6.95
N LEU A 168 34.36 -1.90 -6.98
CA LEU A 168 33.07 -2.55 -7.18
C LEU A 168 32.12 -2.25 -6.01
N ASN A 169 32.59 -2.28 -4.77
CA ASN A 169 31.78 -1.93 -3.60
C ASN A 169 31.26 -0.49 -3.71
N ARG A 170 32.10 0.46 -4.16
CA ARG A 170 31.67 1.85 -4.38
C ARG A 170 30.68 1.98 -5.53
N ILE A 171 30.93 1.36 -6.67
CA ILE A 171 30.05 1.41 -7.85
C ILE A 171 28.68 0.77 -7.55
N THR A 172 28.68 -0.34 -6.82
CA THR A 172 27.46 -1.08 -6.48
C THR A 172 26.74 -0.55 -5.23
N SER A 173 27.35 0.37 -4.47
CA SER A 173 26.70 0.97 -3.31
C SER A 173 25.40 1.68 -3.68
N LEU A 174 24.33 1.42 -2.91
CA LEU A 174 23.02 2.03 -3.12
C LEU A 174 22.97 3.49 -2.64
N GLU A 175 23.86 3.88 -1.73
CA GLU A 175 24.00 5.26 -1.23
C GLU A 175 24.24 6.26 -2.37
N ASN A 176 25.14 5.88 -3.29
CA ASN A 176 25.50 6.64 -4.48
C ASN A 176 24.46 6.53 -5.61
N GLY A 177 23.38 5.77 -5.41
CA GLY A 177 22.32 5.55 -6.37
C GLY A 177 21.33 6.70 -6.50
N SER A 178 20.59 6.71 -7.61
CA SER A 178 19.52 7.66 -7.88
C SER A 178 18.27 7.38 -7.04
N SER A 179 17.34 8.34 -6.98
CA SER A 179 16.02 8.14 -6.37
C SER A 179 15.24 7.00 -7.04
N LYS A 180 15.48 6.77 -8.34
CA LYS A 180 14.93 5.63 -9.08
C LYS A 180 15.48 4.30 -8.57
N ASP A 181 16.78 4.24 -8.30
CA ASP A 181 17.46 3.02 -7.83
C ASP A 181 16.99 2.66 -6.42
N ARG A 182 16.92 3.67 -5.53
CA ARG A 182 16.32 3.53 -4.19
C ARG A 182 14.89 3.04 -4.26
N PHE A 183 14.09 3.56 -5.20
CA PHE A 183 12.72 3.08 -5.40
C PHE A 183 12.68 1.61 -5.82
N HIS A 184 13.56 1.17 -6.72
CA HIS A 184 13.62 -0.23 -7.13
C HIS A 184 14.07 -1.16 -5.99
N ALA A 185 15.07 -0.76 -5.20
CA ALA A 185 15.46 -1.46 -3.98
C ALA A 185 14.29 -1.57 -2.99
N ASN A 186 13.55 -0.48 -2.78
CA ASN A 186 12.34 -0.50 -1.96
C ASN A 186 11.26 -1.44 -2.48
N VAL A 187 11.08 -1.55 -3.80
CA VAL A 187 10.14 -2.53 -4.38
C VAL A 187 10.56 -3.96 -4.02
N GLN A 188 11.84 -4.30 -4.08
CA GLN A 188 12.34 -5.61 -3.63
C GLN A 188 12.09 -5.83 -2.12
N ARG A 189 12.37 -4.83 -1.27
CA ARG A 189 12.07 -4.87 0.17
C ARG A 189 10.59 -5.10 0.44
N ILE A 190 9.72 -4.39 -0.28
CA ILE A 190 8.26 -4.51 -0.17
C ILE A 190 7.78 -5.90 -0.59
N ILE A 191 8.31 -6.45 -1.69
CA ILE A 191 7.99 -7.82 -2.12
C ILE A 191 8.44 -8.83 -1.07
N ASN A 192 9.62 -8.63 -0.51
CA ASN A 192 10.19 -9.48 0.54
C ASN A 192 9.42 -9.42 1.86
N GLU A 193 8.83 -8.28 2.19
CA GLU A 193 8.07 -8.07 3.43
C GLU A 193 6.62 -8.54 3.31
N PHE A 194 5.94 -8.12 2.24
CA PHE A 194 4.49 -8.33 2.09
C PHE A 194 4.11 -9.45 1.12
N GLY A 195 5.09 -10.00 0.39
CA GLY A 195 4.83 -11.03 -0.60
C GLY A 195 4.27 -12.30 0.04
N ARG A 196 3.16 -12.81 -0.52
CA ARG A 196 2.48 -14.00 0.01
C ARG A 196 3.34 -15.27 0.01
N HIS A 197 4.36 -15.31 -0.84
CA HIS A 197 5.36 -16.38 -0.84
C HIS A 197 6.15 -16.49 0.49
N ARG A 198 6.19 -15.42 1.30
CA ARG A 198 6.76 -15.41 2.66
C ARG A 198 5.69 -15.28 3.73
N THR A 199 4.69 -14.42 3.54
CA THR A 199 3.68 -14.18 4.59
C THR A 199 2.75 -15.37 4.81
N ASP A 200 2.52 -16.22 3.80
CA ASP A 200 1.70 -17.43 3.95
C ASP A 200 2.36 -18.48 4.90
N SER A 201 3.69 -18.42 5.12
CA SER A 201 4.38 -19.30 6.09
C SER A 201 4.44 -18.70 7.50
N ILE A 202 4.36 -17.38 7.63
CA ILE A 202 4.43 -16.66 8.91
C ILE A 202 3.06 -16.56 9.55
N PHE A 203 2.03 -16.16 8.78
CA PHE A 203 0.68 -15.90 9.29
C PHE A 203 -0.28 -17.02 8.92
N VAL A 204 -1.16 -17.37 9.85
CA VAL A 204 -2.16 -18.40 9.61
C VAL A 204 -3.28 -17.81 8.76
N SER A 205 -3.46 -18.33 7.54
CA SER A 205 -4.58 -17.91 6.71
C SER A 205 -5.89 -18.45 7.31
N LYS A 206 -6.87 -17.57 7.54
CA LYS A 206 -8.23 -18.01 7.89
C LYS A 206 -8.85 -18.67 6.65
N SER A 207 -8.75 -19.99 6.56
CA SER A 207 -9.41 -20.74 5.49
C SER A 207 -10.91 -20.44 5.52
N PRO A 208 -11.56 -20.14 4.37
CA PRO A 208 -13.01 -20.08 4.33
C PRO A 208 -13.54 -21.45 4.77
N ALA A 209 -14.48 -21.46 5.72
CA ALA A 209 -14.98 -22.66 6.39
C ALA A 209 -15.65 -23.71 5.48
N SER A 210 -15.63 -23.54 4.16
CA SER A 210 -16.47 -24.24 3.19
C SER A 210 -15.74 -24.90 2.02
N VAL A 211 -14.41 -25.03 2.04
CA VAL A 211 -13.69 -25.70 0.93
C VAL A 211 -12.93 -26.91 1.46
N SER A 212 -13.47 -28.08 1.10
CA SER A 212 -12.84 -29.38 1.20
C SER A 212 -11.50 -29.39 0.46
N GLY A 213 -10.41 -29.31 1.22
CA GLY A 213 -9.22 -30.16 1.09
C GLY A 213 -8.49 -30.33 -0.24
N GLU A 214 -8.70 -29.49 -1.25
CA GLU A 214 -7.83 -29.53 -2.45
C GLU A 214 -6.49 -28.85 -2.14
N GLU A 215 -5.41 -29.62 -2.24
CA GLU A 215 -4.05 -29.11 -2.12
C GLU A 215 -3.80 -28.06 -3.21
N LYS A 216 -3.55 -26.83 -2.79
CA LYS A 216 -3.28 -25.73 -3.73
C LYS A 216 -1.94 -25.99 -4.40
N ILE A 217 -1.93 -25.89 -5.73
CA ILE A 217 -0.70 -25.95 -6.53
C ILE A 217 0.28 -24.87 -6.02
N GLY A 218 1.54 -25.27 -5.84
CA GLY A 218 2.61 -24.37 -5.44
C GLY A 218 2.77 -23.19 -6.39
N ARG A 219 3.24 -22.05 -5.87
CA ARG A 219 3.52 -20.87 -6.70
C ARG A 219 4.75 -21.13 -7.57
N CYS A 220 4.71 -20.68 -8.82
CA CYS A 220 5.85 -20.78 -9.75
C CYS A 220 6.99 -19.79 -9.39
N GLY A 221 6.70 -18.69 -8.70
CA GLY A 221 7.69 -17.66 -8.39
C GLY A 221 7.26 -16.70 -7.28
N PRO A 222 8.05 -15.62 -7.06
CA PRO A 222 7.78 -14.65 -6.02
C PRO A 222 6.47 -13.91 -6.30
N ASP A 223 5.73 -13.66 -5.22
CA ASP A 223 4.45 -12.95 -5.30
C ASP A 223 4.65 -11.44 -5.43
N THR A 224 4.39 -10.91 -6.62
CA THR A 224 4.51 -9.47 -6.94
C THR A 224 3.17 -8.79 -7.19
N GLY A 225 2.09 -9.58 -7.30
CA GLY A 225 0.77 -9.13 -7.74
C GLY A 225 -0.28 -9.06 -6.65
N SER A 226 0.01 -9.49 -5.42
CA SER A 226 -0.94 -9.41 -4.31
C SER A 226 -1.35 -7.97 -4.01
N SER A 227 -2.56 -7.81 -3.46
CA SER A 227 -3.05 -6.50 -3.06
C SER A 227 -2.15 -5.84 -2.02
N GLU A 228 -1.55 -6.62 -1.11
CA GLU A 228 -0.59 -6.11 -0.11
C GLU A 228 0.61 -5.45 -0.76
N VAL A 229 1.31 -6.18 -1.64
CA VAL A 229 2.47 -5.68 -2.37
C VAL A 229 2.11 -4.47 -3.22
N GLN A 230 0.98 -4.51 -3.93
CA GLN A 230 0.54 -3.37 -4.74
C GLN A 230 0.25 -2.12 -3.90
N ILE A 231 -0.39 -2.27 -2.74
CA ILE A 231 -0.69 -1.16 -1.81
C ILE A 231 0.60 -0.59 -1.22
N ALA A 232 1.55 -1.43 -0.83
CA ALA A 232 2.84 -1.02 -0.31
C ALA A 232 3.66 -0.24 -1.37
N ILE A 233 3.73 -0.73 -2.61
CA ILE A 233 4.41 -0.03 -3.71
C ILE A 233 3.74 1.32 -4.00
N LEU A 234 2.41 1.38 -4.00
CA LEU A 234 1.68 2.64 -4.18
C LEU A 234 1.98 3.61 -3.04
N THR A 235 2.08 3.12 -1.80
CA THR A 235 2.41 3.94 -0.63
C THR A 235 3.81 4.54 -0.77
N ALA A 236 4.82 3.76 -1.16
CA ALA A 236 6.16 4.29 -1.45
C ALA A 236 6.14 5.39 -2.54
N LYS A 237 5.36 5.19 -3.62
CA LYS A 237 5.21 6.21 -4.68
C LYS A 237 4.52 7.48 -4.18
N ILE A 238 3.46 7.33 -3.37
CA ILE A 238 2.70 8.44 -2.79
C ILE A 238 3.60 9.27 -1.88
N HIS A 239 4.40 8.63 -1.02
CA HIS A 239 5.37 9.31 -0.16
C HIS A 239 6.40 10.11 -0.97
N ASN A 240 7.07 9.46 -1.92
CA ASN A 240 8.07 10.12 -2.76
C ASN A 240 7.49 11.33 -3.51
N LEU A 241 6.29 11.17 -4.08
CA LEU A 241 5.63 12.24 -4.83
C LEU A 241 5.11 13.35 -3.90
N SER A 242 4.58 13.01 -2.74
CA SER A 242 4.13 13.96 -1.72
C SER A 242 5.29 14.84 -1.25
N ASN A 243 6.42 14.22 -0.88
CA ASN A 243 7.63 14.92 -0.44
C ASN A 243 8.16 15.83 -1.55
N ALA A 244 8.23 15.35 -2.79
CA ALA A 244 8.67 16.14 -3.94
C ALA A 244 7.77 17.36 -4.23
N LEU A 245 6.47 17.26 -3.95
CA LEU A 245 5.52 18.38 -4.13
C LEU A 245 5.60 19.41 -3.00
N GLN A 246 6.02 19.01 -1.80
CA GLN A 246 6.22 19.90 -0.65
C GLN A 246 7.54 20.68 -0.74
N ILE A 247 8.58 20.07 -1.32
CA ILE A 247 9.91 20.66 -1.42
C ILE A 247 10.02 21.62 -2.62
N ASN A 248 10.80 22.69 -2.48
CA ASN A 248 11.13 23.66 -3.54
C ASN A 248 9.89 24.29 -4.22
N ARG A 249 9.87 24.33 -5.56
CA ARG A 249 8.78 24.87 -6.39
C ARG A 249 7.67 23.84 -6.67
N GLY A 250 7.63 22.72 -5.95
CA GLY A 250 6.68 21.62 -6.16
C GLY A 250 5.21 22.03 -6.09
N TYR A 251 4.88 23.07 -5.30
CA TYR A 251 3.51 23.61 -5.23
C TYR A 251 2.97 24.13 -6.58
N LYS A 252 3.84 24.48 -7.53
CA LYS A 252 3.48 24.93 -8.89
C LYS A 252 3.14 23.76 -9.82
N ASP A 253 3.55 22.54 -9.49
CA ASP A 253 3.35 21.37 -10.35
C ASP A 253 1.91 20.83 -10.23
N LYS A 254 1.06 21.26 -11.16
CA LYS A 254 -0.35 20.85 -11.22
C LYS A 254 -0.52 19.43 -11.78
N HIS A 255 0.40 18.97 -12.63
CA HIS A 255 0.31 17.64 -13.25
C HIS A 255 0.60 16.56 -12.21
N ASN A 256 1.65 16.74 -11.41
CA ASN A 256 1.99 15.78 -10.37
C ASN A 256 0.99 15.79 -9.20
N LYS A 257 0.34 16.92 -8.89
CA LYS A 257 -0.82 16.93 -7.97
C LYS A 257 -1.97 16.04 -8.45
N ARG A 258 -2.27 16.05 -9.76
CA ARG A 258 -3.24 15.13 -10.36
C ARG A 258 -2.77 13.68 -10.26
N ASN A 259 -1.49 13.41 -10.55
CA ASN A 259 -0.93 12.07 -10.45
C ASN A 259 -0.98 11.52 -9.02
N LEU A 260 -0.68 12.35 -8.02
CA LEU A 260 -0.83 12.00 -6.60
C LEU A 260 -2.26 11.59 -6.27
N ARG A 261 -3.25 12.37 -6.72
CA ARG A 261 -4.69 12.06 -6.55
C ARG A 261 -5.05 10.70 -7.15
N LEU A 262 -4.56 10.40 -8.36
CA LEU A 262 -4.81 9.13 -9.03
C LEU A 262 -4.18 7.95 -8.27
N LEU A 263 -2.97 8.12 -7.74
CA LEU A 263 -2.31 7.10 -6.92
C LEU A 263 -3.08 6.82 -5.63
N LEU A 264 -3.53 7.87 -4.93
CA LEU A 264 -4.34 7.76 -3.71
C LEU A 264 -5.65 7.01 -3.97
N HIS A 265 -6.39 7.39 -5.01
CA HIS A 265 -7.64 6.70 -5.36
C HIS A 265 -7.42 5.27 -5.81
N ARG A 266 -6.30 4.96 -6.48
CA ARG A 266 -5.93 3.58 -6.83
C ARG A 266 -5.64 2.76 -5.57
N ARG A 267 -4.87 3.30 -4.62
CA ARG A 267 -4.61 2.67 -3.31
C ARG A 267 -5.90 2.44 -2.54
N GLN A 268 -6.78 3.44 -2.48
CA GLN A 268 -8.09 3.35 -1.84
C GLN A 268 -8.94 2.21 -2.41
N LYS A 269 -8.99 2.02 -3.74
CA LYS A 269 -9.74 0.92 -4.37
C LYS A 269 -9.20 -0.44 -3.96
N LEU A 270 -7.88 -0.61 -3.95
CA LEU A 270 -7.23 -1.86 -3.52
C LEU A 270 -7.48 -2.12 -2.03
N MET A 271 -7.40 -1.09 -1.21
CA MET A 271 -7.67 -1.17 0.23
C MET A 271 -9.11 -1.60 0.52
N LYS A 272 -10.11 -0.98 -0.13
CA LYS A 272 -11.52 -1.39 -0.02
C LYS A 272 -11.75 -2.83 -0.48
N TYR A 273 -11.06 -3.26 -1.54
CA TYR A 273 -11.14 -4.65 -2.01
C TYR A 273 -10.59 -5.62 -0.97
N MET A 274 -9.40 -5.33 -0.46
CA MET A 274 -8.69 -6.20 0.47
C MET A 274 -9.37 -6.28 1.83
N ASP A 275 -9.89 -5.16 2.37
CA ASP A 275 -10.67 -5.10 3.61
C ASP A 275 -11.84 -6.10 3.59
N ARG A 276 -12.61 -6.08 2.48
CA ARG A 276 -13.73 -7.00 2.26
C ARG A 276 -13.30 -8.46 2.10
N LYS A 277 -12.13 -8.71 1.51
CA LYS A 277 -11.66 -10.07 1.17
C LYS A 277 -11.00 -10.76 2.35
N GLU A 278 -10.11 -10.06 3.04
CA GLU A 278 -9.35 -10.59 4.17
C GLU A 278 -10.16 -10.55 5.48
N ARG A 279 -11.15 -9.65 5.60
CA ARG A 279 -12.04 -9.52 6.77
C ARG A 279 -11.28 -9.44 8.10
N GLY A 280 -10.19 -8.69 8.14
CA GLY A 280 -9.36 -8.54 9.34
C GLY A 280 -8.47 -9.75 9.64
N SER A 281 -7.93 -10.42 8.61
CA SER A 281 -6.88 -11.44 8.79
C SER A 281 -5.61 -10.82 9.39
N GLU A 282 -4.76 -11.65 10.01
CA GLU A 282 -3.46 -11.23 10.57
C GLU A 282 -2.56 -10.57 9.52
N ARG A 283 -2.63 -11.04 8.27
CA ARG A 283 -1.91 -10.44 7.14
C ARG A 283 -2.39 -9.02 6.83
N TRP A 284 -3.70 -8.79 6.93
CA TRP A 284 -4.26 -7.46 6.75
C TRP A 284 -3.82 -6.52 7.87
N THR A 285 -3.89 -6.96 9.13
CA THR A 285 -3.47 -6.14 10.27
C THR A 285 -1.99 -5.82 10.20
N HIS A 286 -1.15 -6.82 9.87
CA HIS A 286 0.29 -6.63 9.66
C HIS A 286 0.56 -5.56 8.59
N MET A 287 -0.07 -5.66 7.42
CA MET A 287 0.11 -4.66 6.36
C MET A 287 -0.32 -3.26 6.80
N VAL A 288 -1.47 -3.14 7.47
CA VAL A 288 -2.00 -1.85 7.92
C VAL A 288 -1.10 -1.20 8.98
N GLU A 289 -0.60 -1.99 9.94
CA GLU A 289 0.28 -1.54 11.01
C GLU A 289 1.67 -1.17 10.48
N THR A 290 2.29 -2.03 9.68
CA THR A 290 3.63 -1.80 9.13
C THR A 290 3.67 -0.58 8.20
N LEU A 291 2.66 -0.41 7.34
CA LEU A 291 2.57 0.74 6.43
C LEU A 291 1.96 2.00 7.07
N GLY A 292 1.41 1.92 8.29
CA GLY A 292 0.78 3.05 8.98
C GLY A 292 -0.52 3.54 8.32
N LEU A 293 -1.25 2.67 7.65
CA LEU A 293 -2.45 3.05 6.89
C LEU A 293 -3.64 3.23 7.81
N THR A 294 -4.17 4.45 7.91
CA THR A 294 -5.33 4.73 8.75
C THR A 294 -6.64 4.67 7.94
N PRO A 295 -7.81 4.52 8.61
CA PRO A 295 -9.11 4.51 7.95
C PRO A 295 -9.37 5.70 7.02
N ALA A 296 -8.76 6.86 7.27
CA ALA A 296 -8.79 8.03 6.39
C ALA A 296 -8.34 7.74 4.96
N THR A 297 -7.40 6.81 4.80
CA THR A 297 -6.79 6.49 3.50
C THR A 297 -7.70 5.64 2.60
N TRP A 298 -8.75 5.00 3.13
CA TRP A 298 -9.66 4.21 2.30
C TRP A 298 -11.16 4.33 2.57
N LYS A 299 -11.64 4.65 3.78
CA LYS A 299 -13.08 4.59 4.07
C LYS A 299 -13.86 5.69 3.34
N ASP A 300 -13.48 6.95 3.58
CA ASP A 300 -14.18 8.12 3.06
C ASP A 300 -13.61 8.64 1.73
N GLN A 301 -14.26 9.65 1.16
CA GLN A 301 -13.79 10.29 -0.07
C GLN A 301 -12.50 11.08 0.20
N ILE A 302 -11.44 10.74 -0.51
CA ILE A 302 -10.18 11.48 -0.48
C ILE A 302 -10.33 12.74 -1.34
N SER A 303 -10.33 13.89 -0.67
CA SER A 303 -10.28 15.23 -1.28
C SER A 303 -8.90 15.84 -1.05
N LEU A 304 -8.29 16.34 -2.12
CA LEU A 304 -7.01 17.06 -2.17
C LEU A 304 -7.23 18.48 -2.68
#